data_AF-A0A935H722-F1
#
_entry.id   AF-A0A935H722-F1
#
_cell.length_a   1.000
_cell.length_b   1.000
_cell.length_c   1.000
_cell.angle_alpha   90.00
_cell.angle_beta   90.00
_cell.angle_gamma   90.00
#
_symmetry.space_group_name_H-M   'P 1'
#
loop_
_entity.id
_entity.type
_entity.pdbx_description
1 polymer ?
#
loop_
_entity_poly.entity_id
_entity_poly.type
_entity_poly.pdbx_seq_one_letter_code
_entity_poly.pdbx_strand_id
1 'polypeptide(L)'
;MSSQFKILIMREVGFGQYHYKYASGTEGDSFCAGFANRKTDITIYISAGFEAVPELMAQLGKHKASKVCIYIKKLADIDQEVLTELVKHSVKTMKKLYS
;
A
#
# COMPACT_ATOMS: atom_id res chain seq x y z
N MET A 1 14.18 -17.40 1.44
CA MET A 1 13.75 -15.97 1.49
C MET A 1 12.28 -15.92 1.87
N SER A 2 11.99 -16.05 3.16
CA SER A 2 10.61 -16.03 3.67
C SER A 2 10.13 -14.58 3.72
N SER A 3 9.38 -14.16 2.70
CA SER A 3 8.59 -12.93 2.79
C SER A 3 7.47 -13.20 3.78
N GLN A 4 7.67 -12.82 5.05
CA GLN A 4 6.66 -13.02 6.08
C GLN A 4 5.48 -12.09 5.80
N PHE A 5 4.39 -12.66 5.29
CA PHE A 5 3.08 -12.05 5.43
C PHE A 5 2.75 -12.00 6.94
N LYS A 6 2.77 -10.81 7.53
CA LYS A 6 2.38 -10.62 8.93
C LYS A 6 0.89 -10.29 8.97
N ILE A 7 0.06 -11.30 9.24
CA ILE A 7 -1.37 -11.13 9.50
C ILE A 7 -1.52 -10.77 10.98
N LEU A 8 -1.39 -9.49 11.36
CA LEU A 8 -2.02 -8.97 12.59
C LEU A 8 -1.88 -7.44 12.74
N ILE A 9 -2.64 -6.66 11.98
CA ILE A 9 -3.17 -5.37 12.47
C ILE A 9 -4.62 -5.31 11.99
N MET A 10 -5.55 -5.65 12.89
CA MET A 10 -7.02 -5.62 12.78
C MET A 10 -7.61 -5.50 11.35
N ARG A 11 -8.00 -6.65 10.76
CA ARG A 11 -8.76 -6.81 9.49
C ARG A 11 -8.03 -6.46 8.18
N GLU A 12 -6.70 -6.39 8.19
CA GLU A 12 -5.89 -6.08 7.00
C GLU A 12 -4.86 -7.17 6.71
N VAL A 13 -4.49 -7.30 5.43
CA VAL A 13 -3.42 -8.19 4.96
C VAL A 13 -2.30 -7.32 4.39
N GLY A 14 -1.12 -7.36 5.01
CA GLY A 14 0.05 -6.57 4.62
C GLY A 14 1.18 -7.40 4.02
N PHE A 15 1.98 -6.77 3.17
CA PHE A 15 3.18 -7.29 2.54
C PHE A 15 4.39 -6.37 2.78
N GLY A 16 5.50 -6.98 3.19
CA GLY A 16 6.66 -6.25 3.70
C GLY A 16 6.39 -5.62 5.06
N GLN A 17 7.44 -5.30 5.81
CA GLN A 17 7.35 -4.62 7.10
C GLN A 17 8.46 -3.56 7.16
N TYR A 18 8.15 -2.41 7.75
CA TYR A 18 9.11 -1.38 8.13
C TYR A 18 8.81 -0.88 9.55
N HIS A 19 9.85 -0.43 10.25
CA HIS A 19 9.74 0.16 11.57
C HIS A 19 9.90 1.67 11.45
N TYR A 20 8.93 2.45 11.92
CA TYR A 20 9.00 3.91 11.90
C TYR A 20 9.25 4.46 13.30
N LYS A 21 9.93 5.61 13.37
CA LYS A 21 10.13 6.37 14.59
C LYS A 21 9.99 7.87 14.30
N TYR A 22 9.05 8.51 14.96
CA TYR A 22 8.86 9.96 14.89
C TYR A 22 9.74 10.68 15.92
N ALA A 23 10.01 11.96 15.66
CA ALA A 23 10.77 12.82 16.58
C ALA A 23 10.12 12.95 17.97
N SER A 24 8.80 12.76 18.07
CA SER A 24 8.05 12.70 19.34
C SER A 24 8.34 11.46 20.19
N GLY A 25 9.11 10.49 19.67
CA GLY A 25 9.37 9.21 20.33
C GLY A 25 8.33 8.13 20.01
N THR A 26 7.26 8.45 19.28
CA THR A 26 6.28 7.46 18.83
C THR A 26 6.89 6.56 17.75
N GLU A 27 6.93 5.25 17.98
CA GLU A 27 7.45 4.26 17.05
C GLU A 27 6.50 3.06 16.90
N GLY A 28 6.69 2.28 15.84
CA GLY A 28 5.85 1.14 15.55
C GLY A 28 6.21 0.44 14.25
N ASP A 29 5.56 -0.69 14.00
CA ASP A 29 5.70 -1.47 12.78
C ASP A 29 4.50 -1.23 11.85
N SER A 30 4.76 -1.15 10.55
CA SER A 30 3.71 -1.13 9.52
C SER A 30 4.16 -1.90 8.28
N PHE A 31 3.22 -2.17 7.38
CA PHE A 31 3.49 -2.89 6.13
C PHE A 31 3.87 -1.94 4.99
N CYS A 32 4.70 -2.42 4.05
CA CYS A 32 5.09 -1.60 2.90
C CYS A 32 3.95 -1.42 1.88
N ALA A 33 3.09 -2.43 1.76
CA ALA A 33 1.85 -2.38 0.99
C ALA A 33 0.85 -3.35 1.63
N GLY A 34 -0.44 -3.19 1.36
CA GLY A 34 -1.44 -4.08 1.92
C GLY A 34 -2.82 -3.86 1.35
N PHE A 35 -3.79 -4.63 1.81
CA PHE A 35 -5.19 -4.39 1.46
C PHE A 35 -6.11 -4.82 2.59
N ALA A 36 -7.33 -4.31 2.53
CA ALA A 36 -8.40 -4.71 3.41
C ALA A 36 -9.76 -4.65 2.71
N ASN A 37 -10.61 -5.63 3.01
CA ASN A 37 -11.99 -5.61 2.58
C ASN A 37 -12.81 -4.75 3.55
N ARG A 38 -13.38 -3.64 3.08
CA ARG A 38 -14.27 -2.76 3.85
C ARG A 38 -15.72 -3.01 3.47
N LYS A 39 -16.64 -2.39 4.21
CA LYS A 39 -18.08 -2.61 4.02
C LYS A 39 -18.56 -2.34 2.58
N THR A 40 -17.94 -1.38 1.89
CA THR A 40 -18.39 -0.92 0.57
C THR A 40 -17.31 -0.96 -0.50
N ASP A 41 -16.05 -1.16 -0.14
CA ASP A 41 -14.88 -0.95 -0.99
C ASP A 41 -13.75 -1.90 -0.57
N ILE A 42 -12.86 -2.22 -1.51
CA ILE A 42 -11.54 -2.78 -1.23
C ILE A 42 -10.60 -1.58 -1.07
N THR A 43 -9.92 -1.51 0.07
CA THR A 43 -8.87 -0.54 0.31
C THR A 43 -7.53 -1.20 0.02
N ILE A 44 -6.72 -0.55 -0.82
CA ILE A 44 -5.35 -0.94 -1.11
C ILE A 44 -4.44 0.14 -0.53
N TYR A 45 -3.43 -0.29 0.21
CA TYR A 45 -2.46 0.58 0.86
C TYR A 45 -1.14 0.56 0.11
N ILE A 46 -0.70 1.74 -0.29
CA ILE A 46 0.58 2.03 -0.93
C ILE A 46 1.31 2.98 0.03
N SER A 47 2.03 2.42 1.01
CA SER A 47 2.61 3.18 2.13
C SER A 47 3.60 4.27 1.69
N ALA A 48 4.25 4.11 0.54
CA ALA A 48 5.10 5.16 -0.05
C ALA A 48 4.30 6.33 -0.66
N GLY A 49 2.99 6.20 -0.76
CA GLY A 49 2.15 7.07 -1.59
C GLY A 49 2.41 6.87 -3.08
N PHE A 50 1.94 7.82 -3.87
CA PHE A 50 2.00 7.76 -5.34
C PHE A 50 2.30 9.12 -5.97
N GLU A 51 2.73 10.11 -5.19
CA GLU A 51 3.12 11.44 -5.68
C GLU A 51 4.30 11.38 -6.67
N ALA A 52 5.18 10.39 -6.51
CA ALA A 52 6.33 10.17 -7.38
C ALA A 52 6.01 9.37 -8.66
N VAL A 53 4.79 8.84 -8.79
CA VAL A 53 4.33 8.00 -9.92
C VAL A 53 2.91 8.38 -10.38
N PRO A 54 2.63 9.67 -10.67
CA PRO A 54 1.30 10.13 -11.05
C PRO A 54 0.77 9.45 -12.33
N GLU A 55 1.65 9.03 -13.24
CA GLU A 55 1.32 8.33 -14.47
C GLU A 55 0.67 6.96 -14.23
N LEU A 56 1.11 6.22 -13.20
CA LEU A 56 0.50 4.95 -12.83
C LEU A 56 -0.92 5.17 -12.32
N MET A 57 -1.15 6.22 -11.52
CA MET A 57 -2.48 6.56 -11.03
C MET A 57 -3.44 6.92 -12.17
N ALA A 58 -2.97 7.62 -13.20
CA ALA A 58 -3.77 7.96 -14.37
C ALA A 58 -4.19 6.71 -15.19
N GLN A 59 -3.36 5.67 -15.21
CA GLN A 59 -3.61 4.43 -15.95
C GLN A 59 -4.40 3.38 -15.16
N LEU A 60 -4.50 3.53 -13.83
CA LEU A 60 -5.03 2.49 -12.95
C LEU A 60 -6.50 2.13 -13.23
N GLY A 61 -7.30 3.04 -13.77
CA GLY A 61 -8.73 2.83 -14.01
C GLY A 61 -9.62 3.49 -12.95
N LYS A 62 -10.80 2.94 -12.69
CA LYS A 62 -11.82 3.61 -11.84
C LYS A 62 -11.51 3.40 -10.36
N HIS A 63 -11.07 4.46 -9.70
CA HIS A 63 -10.73 4.43 -8.28
C HIS A 63 -11.01 5.77 -7.59
N LYS A 64 -11.01 5.77 -6.25
CA LYS A 64 -10.79 6.97 -5.43
C LYS A 64 -9.44 6.82 -4.74
N ALA A 65 -8.80 7.93 -4.38
CA ALA A 65 -7.52 7.89 -3.69
C ALA A 65 -7.42 8.94 -2.57
N SER A 66 -6.62 8.65 -1.55
CA SER A 66 -6.21 9.60 -0.50
C SER A 66 -4.71 9.92 -0.65
N LYS A 67 -3.91 9.89 0.43
CA LYS A 67 -2.44 10.06 0.32
C LYS A 67 -1.72 8.74 0.04
N VAL A 68 -2.16 7.68 0.70
CA VAL A 68 -1.52 6.35 0.67
C VAL A 68 -2.53 5.23 0.43
N CYS A 69 -3.82 5.56 0.31
CA CYS A 69 -4.88 4.58 0.11
C CYS A 69 -5.54 4.76 -1.25
N ILE A 70 -5.83 3.63 -1.89
CA ILE A 70 -6.64 3.52 -3.10
C ILE A 70 -7.90 2.74 -2.73
N TYR A 71 -9.05 3.23 -3.19
CA TYR A 71 -10.35 2.62 -2.94
C TYR A 71 -10.97 2.19 -4.27
N ILE A 72 -11.29 0.90 -4.36
CA ILE A 72 -11.93 0.29 -5.54
C ILE A 72 -13.17 -0.48 -5.12
N LYS A 73 -14.16 -0.62 -6.00
CA LYS A 73 -15.35 -1.44 -5.73
C LYS A 73 -15.10 -2.91 -6.03
N LYS A 74 -14.37 -3.20 -7.11
CA LYS A 74 -14.02 -4.55 -7.56
C LYS A 74 -12.70 -4.48 -8.35
N LEU A 75 -11.97 -5.59 -8.39
CA LEU A 75 -10.71 -5.68 -9.14
C LEU A 75 -10.88 -5.42 -10.64
N ALA A 76 -12.03 -5.78 -11.22
CA ALA A 76 -12.32 -5.55 -12.63
C ALA A 76 -12.48 -4.06 -13.01
N ASP A 77 -12.54 -3.15 -12.04
CA ASP A 77 -12.58 -1.70 -12.30
C ASP A 77 -11.19 -1.10 -12.55
N ILE A 78 -10.12 -1.87 -12.32
CA ILE A 78 -8.74 -1.41 -12.40
C ILE A 78 -7.82 -2.33 -13.21
N ASP A 79 -6.73 -1.75 -13.69
CA ASP A 79 -5.63 -2.48 -14.33
C ASP A 79 -4.73 -3.13 -13.26
N GLN A 80 -4.60 -4.46 -13.33
CA GLN A 80 -3.84 -5.25 -12.36
C GLN A 80 -2.32 -5.16 -12.57
N GLU A 81 -1.86 -4.90 -13.79
CA GLU A 81 -0.44 -4.69 -14.08
C GLU A 81 0.01 -3.35 -13.50
N VAL A 82 -0.80 -2.30 -13.70
CA VAL A 82 -0.55 -0.98 -13.09
C VAL A 82 -0.58 -1.05 -11.57
N LEU A 83 -1.55 -1.77 -10.99
CA LEU A 83 -1.58 -2.02 -9.54
C LEU A 83 -0.31 -2.73 -9.05
N THR A 84 0.18 -3.70 -9.80
CA THR A 84 1.40 -4.43 -9.46
C THR A 84 2.61 -3.49 -9.41
N GLU A 85 2.74 -2.57 -10.37
CA GLU A 85 3.80 -1.58 -10.39
C GLU A 85 3.69 -0.59 -9.21
N LEU A 86 2.49 -0.16 -8.83
CA LEU A 86 2.26 0.65 -7.63
C LEU A 86 2.71 -0.08 -6.36
N VAL A 87 2.41 -1.37 -6.22
CA VAL A 87 2.85 -2.17 -5.07
C VAL A 87 4.37 -2.32 -5.05
N LYS A 88 5.00 -2.61 -6.20
CA LYS A 88 6.47 -2.69 -6.31
C LYS A 88 7.13 -1.37 -5.96
N HIS A 89 6.59 -0.25 -6.46
CA HIS A 89 7.03 1.09 -6.10
C HIS A 89 7.01 1.27 -4.58
N SER A 90 5.89 0.96 -3.94
CA SER A 90 5.77 1.09 -2.48
C SER A 90 6.79 0.27 -1.73
N VAL A 91 6.91 -1.02 -2.05
CA VAL A 91 7.85 -1.93 -1.37
C VAL A 91 9.29 -1.46 -1.53
N LYS A 92 9.68 -1.04 -2.74
CA LYS A 92 11.03 -0.55 -3.03
C LYS A 92 11.33 0.73 -2.24
N THR A 93 10.42 1.70 -2.28
CA THR A 93 10.60 3.00 -1.63
C THR A 93 10.65 2.87 -0.11
N MET A 94 9.70 2.14 0.48
CA MET A 94 9.65 1.95 1.93
C MET A 94 10.87 1.18 2.45
N LYS A 95 11.31 0.15 1.72
CA LYS A 95 12.56 -0.53 2.08
C LYS A 95 13.73 0.45 2.07
N LYS A 96 13.90 1.24 1.01
CA LYS A 96 15.02 2.21 0.92
C LYS A 96 15.00 3.25 2.04
N LEU A 97 13.82 3.71 2.45
CA LEU A 97 13.68 4.75 3.48
C LEU A 97 13.95 4.23 4.90
N TYR A 98 13.64 2.96 5.16
CA TYR A 98 13.76 2.32 6.48
C TYR A 98 14.74 1.12 6.45
N SER A 99 15.75 1.18 5.58
CA SER A 99 16.86 0.21 5.51
C SER A 99 17.86 0.41 6.64
#